data_AF-A0A7S0SU12-F1
#
_entry.id   AF-A0A7S0SU12-F1
#
_cell.length_a   1.000
_cell.length_b   1.000
_cell.length_c   1.000
_cell.angle_alpha   90.00
_cell.angle_beta   90.00
_cell.angle_gamma   90.00
#
_symmetry.space_group_name_H-M   'P 1'
#
loop_
_entity.id
_entity.type
_entity.pdbx_description
1 polymer ?
#
loop_
_entity_poly.entity_id
_entity_poly.type
_entity_poly.pdbx_seq_one_letter_code
_entity_poly.pdbx_strand_id
1 'polypeptide(L)'
;RGVGRGGGRGEPRLINASISRAACPQEIFSIVRDHHRELDHIHVSTAFNKLGIMAKKQDLWLRRLTADEDFQKLLGLACSLAAESKFGSQAVANTTHGIAKLHEAGLLDAADGNV
;
A
#
# COMPACT_ATOMS: atom_id res chain seq x y z
N ARG A 1 21.73 -30.25 -2.30
CA ARG A 1 21.91 -29.51 -1.02
C ARG A 1 22.16 -28.05 -1.37
N GLY A 2 21.11 -27.23 -1.39
CA GLY A 2 21.24 -25.79 -1.63
C GLY A 2 21.12 -25.06 -0.29
N VAL A 3 22.22 -24.47 0.18
CA VAL A 3 22.20 -23.55 1.32
C VAL A 3 22.86 -22.26 0.85
N GLY A 4 22.02 -21.36 0.36
CA GLY A 4 22.37 -19.95 0.12
C GLY A 4 21.59 -19.10 1.10
N ARG A 5 22.03 -19.08 2.35
CA ARG A 5 21.47 -18.25 3.43
C ARG A 5 22.08 -16.86 3.28
N GLY A 6 21.48 -16.02 2.43
CA GLY A 6 21.80 -14.60 2.30
C GLY A 6 20.84 -13.77 3.13
N GLY A 7 21.29 -13.29 4.29
CA GLY A 7 20.59 -12.27 5.05
C GLY A 7 20.87 -10.88 4.48
N GLY A 8 19.87 -10.00 4.55
CA GLY A 8 20.05 -8.56 4.37
C GLY A 8 19.20 -7.97 3.25
N ARG A 9 18.20 -7.17 3.65
CA ARG A 9 17.22 -6.45 2.81
C ARG A 9 16.22 -7.35 2.10
N GLY A 10 14.94 -7.06 2.27
CA GLY A 10 13.90 -7.74 1.52
C GLY A 10 14.16 -7.48 0.04
N GLU A 11 14.45 -8.53 -0.72
CA GLU A 11 14.60 -8.40 -2.17
C GLU A 11 13.33 -7.69 -2.70
N PRO A 12 13.42 -6.59 -3.46
CA PRO A 12 12.25 -5.82 -3.88
C PRO A 12 11.15 -6.68 -4.53
N ARG A 13 11.57 -7.71 -5.27
CA ARG A 13 10.66 -8.69 -5.88
C ARG A 13 9.87 -9.50 -4.84
N LEU A 14 10.50 -9.87 -3.73
CA LEU A 14 9.87 -10.60 -2.64
C LEU A 14 8.90 -9.72 -1.87
N ILE A 15 9.27 -8.47 -1.58
CA ILE A 15 8.35 -7.51 -0.93
C ILE A 15 7.11 -7.32 -1.80
N ASN A 16 7.29 -7.03 -3.09
CA ASN A 16 6.17 -6.84 -4.01
C ASN A 16 5.30 -8.10 -4.17
N ALA A 17 5.92 -9.29 -4.17
CA ALA A 17 5.21 -10.56 -4.21
C ALA A 17 4.38 -10.79 -2.93
N SER A 18 4.93 -10.45 -1.75
CA SER A 18 4.20 -10.53 -0.47
C SER A 18 2.98 -9.62 -0.48
N ILE A 19 3.13 -8.36 -0.90
CA ILE A 19 2.00 -7.42 -1.04
C ILE A 19 0.95 -7.97 -2.01
N SER A 20 1.39 -8.49 -3.16
CA SER A 20 0.48 -9.03 -4.19
C SER A 20 -0.30 -10.26 -3.70
N ARG A 21 0.32 -11.07 -2.84
CA ARG A 21 -0.25 -12.30 -2.29
C ARG A 21 -1.06 -12.09 -1.01
N ALA A 22 -0.99 -10.90 -0.41
CA ALA A 22 -1.73 -10.59 0.81
C ALA A 22 -3.21 -10.94 0.66
N ALA A 23 -3.74 -11.66 1.65
CA ALA A 23 -5.11 -12.11 1.74
C ALA A 23 -6.00 -11.04 2.37
N CYS A 24 -5.44 -10.19 3.24
CA CYS A 24 -6.16 -9.11 3.91
C CYS A 24 -5.32 -7.81 4.00
N PRO A 25 -5.94 -6.66 4.29
CA PRO A 25 -5.25 -5.38 4.45
C PRO A 25 -4.19 -5.38 5.56
N GLN A 26 -4.44 -6.10 6.66
CA GLN A 26 -3.53 -6.15 7.80
C GLN A 26 -2.19 -6.80 7.44
N GLU A 27 -2.19 -7.76 6.51
CA GLU A 27 -0.95 -8.32 5.96
C GLU A 27 -0.19 -7.28 5.14
N ILE A 28 -0.89 -6.47 4.33
CA ILE A 28 -0.26 -5.35 3.59
C ILE A 28 0.37 -4.36 4.56
N PHE A 29 -0.35 -3.98 5.62
CA PHE A 29 0.15 -3.04 6.63
C PHE A 29 1.33 -3.58 7.42
N SER A 30 1.32 -4.87 7.77
CA SER A 30 2.46 -5.53 8.41
C SER A 30 3.70 -5.49 7.51
N ILE A 31 3.55 -5.79 6.22
CA ILE A 31 4.65 -5.71 5.24
C ILE A 31 5.16 -4.26 5.11
N VAL A 32 4.25 -3.28 5.06
CA VAL A 32 4.63 -1.86 4.98
C VAL A 32 5.41 -1.43 6.22
N ARG A 33 4.98 -1.86 7.41
CA ARG A 33 5.66 -1.56 8.67
C ARG A 33 7.06 -2.16 8.71
N ASP A 34 7.19 -3.43 8.34
CA ASP A 34 8.44 -4.18 8.41
C ASP A 34 9.47 -3.71 7.37
N HIS A 35 9.01 -3.25 6.21
CA HIS A 35 9.85 -2.86 5.08
C HIS A 35 9.78 -1.38 4.71
N HIS A 36 9.27 -0.51 5.59
CA HIS A 36 8.99 0.91 5.30
C HIS A 36 10.13 1.65 4.56
N ARG A 37 11.38 1.42 4.97
CA ARG A 37 12.57 2.08 4.38
C ARG A 37 13.00 1.53 3.02
N GLU A 38 12.46 0.38 2.64
CA GLU A 38 12.79 -0.35 1.41
C GLU A 38 11.68 -0.20 0.35
N LEU A 39 10.53 0.37 0.73
CA LEU A 39 9.43 0.63 -0.19
C LEU A 39 9.79 1.71 -1.20
N ASP A 40 9.35 1.48 -2.43
CA ASP A 40 9.49 2.40 -3.56
C ASP A 40 8.13 2.54 -4.26
N HIS A 41 8.10 3.31 -5.35
CA HIS A 41 6.89 3.54 -6.13
C HIS A 41 6.21 2.25 -6.65
N ILE A 42 6.97 1.18 -6.91
CA ILE A 42 6.40 -0.11 -7.35
C ILE A 42 5.63 -0.72 -6.18
N HIS A 43 6.28 -0.87 -5.02
CA HIS A 43 5.65 -1.45 -3.84
C HIS A 43 4.41 -0.67 -3.40
N VAL A 44 4.52 0.66 -3.35
CA VAL A 44 3.43 1.55 -2.94
C VAL A 44 2.25 1.43 -3.92
N SER A 45 2.50 1.47 -5.23
CA SER A 45 1.43 1.33 -6.23
C SER A 45 0.74 -0.04 -6.17
N THR A 46 1.51 -1.12 -5.94
CA THR A 46 0.98 -2.46 -5.76
C THR A 46 0.11 -2.56 -4.51
N ALA A 47 0.55 -1.96 -3.39
CA ALA A 47 -0.20 -1.94 -2.14
C ALA A 47 -1.56 -1.24 -2.30
N PHE A 48 -1.59 -0.03 -2.86
CA PHE A 48 -2.85 0.69 -3.08
C PHE A 48 -3.77 -0.02 -4.07
N ASN A 49 -3.23 -0.57 -5.17
CA ASN A 49 -4.04 -1.34 -6.11
C ASN A 49 -4.66 -2.57 -5.44
N LYS A 50 -3.88 -3.29 -4.62
CA LYS A 50 -4.37 -4.47 -3.88
C LYS A 50 -5.43 -4.10 -2.85
N LEU A 51 -5.23 -3.03 -2.08
CA LEU A 51 -6.22 -2.49 -1.15
C LEU A 51 -7.52 -2.10 -1.86
N GLY A 52 -7.44 -1.43 -3.01
CA GLY A 52 -8.62 -1.09 -3.81
C GLY A 52 -9.37 -2.32 -4.34
N ILE A 53 -8.66 -3.40 -4.70
CA ILE A 53 -9.28 -4.68 -5.07
C ILE A 53 -10.02 -5.31 -3.87
N MET A 54 -9.42 -5.28 -2.68
CA MET A 54 -10.03 -5.80 -1.45
C MET A 54 -11.29 -5.01 -1.06
N ALA A 55 -11.26 -3.68 -1.20
CA ALA A 55 -12.41 -2.83 -0.90
C ALA A 55 -13.64 -3.15 -1.77
N LYS A 56 -13.44 -3.42 -3.08
CA LYS A 56 -14.53 -3.83 -3.97
C LYS A 56 -15.17 -5.16 -3.56
N LYS A 57 -14.42 -6.05 -2.91
CA LYS A 57 -14.93 -7.35 -2.47
C LYS A 57 -15.78 -7.27 -1.19
N GLN A 58 -15.99 -6.07 -0.63
CA GLN A 58 -16.71 -5.85 0.63
C GLN A 58 -16.24 -6.81 1.73
N ASP A 59 -14.92 -6.95 1.89
CA ASP A 59 -14.41 -7.58 3.10
C ASP A 59 -14.77 -6.64 4.26
N LEU A 60 -15.79 -7.05 5.04
CA LEU A 60 -16.48 -6.31 6.11
C LEU A 60 -15.56 -5.82 7.26
N TRP A 61 -14.25 -6.00 7.12
CA TRP A 61 -13.21 -5.82 8.12
C TRP A 61 -12.44 -4.50 7.98
N LEU A 62 -12.55 -3.81 6.85
CA LEU A 62 -12.07 -2.44 6.75
C LEU A 62 -13.17 -1.51 7.24
N ARG A 63 -13.17 -1.17 8.53
CA ARG A 63 -13.89 0.02 8.99
C ARG A 63 -12.83 1.04 9.38
N ARG A 64 -12.79 2.17 8.66
CA ARG A 64 -11.86 3.32 8.84
C ARG A 64 -10.37 3.01 8.64
N LEU A 65 -9.92 3.02 7.39
CA LEU A 65 -8.47 2.99 7.10
C LEU A 65 -7.75 4.26 7.52
N THR A 66 -8.45 5.39 7.51
CA THR A 66 -7.91 6.71 7.87
C THR A 66 -7.38 6.78 9.30
N ALA A 67 -7.87 5.93 10.21
CA ALA A 67 -7.39 5.86 11.59
C ALA A 67 -6.18 4.92 11.78
N ASP A 68 -5.81 4.13 10.77
CA ASP A 68 -4.72 3.16 10.86
C ASP A 68 -3.37 3.85 10.58
N GLU A 69 -2.44 3.79 11.55
CA GLU A 69 -1.13 4.44 11.45
C GLU A 69 -0.28 3.91 10.28
N ASP A 70 -0.40 2.63 9.94
CA ASP A 70 0.39 2.04 8.85
C ASP A 70 -0.22 2.38 7.49
N PHE A 71 -1.55 2.52 7.41
CA PHE A 71 -2.18 3.14 6.26
C PHE A 71 -1.71 4.60 6.07
N GLN A 72 -1.64 5.39 7.14
CA GLN A 72 -1.14 6.77 7.07
C GLN A 72 0.34 6.84 6.64
N LYS A 73 1.18 5.91 7.12
CA LYS A 73 2.58 5.79 6.63
C LYS A 73 2.63 5.46 5.15
N LEU A 74 1.82 4.52 4.68
CA LEU A 74 1.74 4.16 3.26
C LEU A 74 1.31 5.35 2.40
N LEU A 75 0.31 6.11 2.87
CA LEU A 75 -0.15 7.34 2.21
C LEU A 75 0.94 8.42 2.20
N GLY A 76 1.64 8.62 3.32
CA GLY A 76 2.77 9.55 3.41
C GLY A 76 3.92 9.20 2.47
N LEU A 77 4.22 7.90 2.29
CA LEU A 77 5.18 7.44 1.29
C LEU A 77 4.71 7.75 -0.13
N ALA A 78 3.43 7.54 -0.44
CA ALA A 78 2.88 7.88 -1.74
C ALA A 78 3.01 9.38 -2.04
N CYS A 79 2.67 10.23 -1.07
CA CYS A 79 2.81 11.69 -1.18
C CYS A 79 4.28 12.11 -1.37
N SER A 80 5.20 11.56 -0.59
CA SER A 80 6.64 11.88 -0.69
C SER A 80 7.21 11.50 -2.05
N LEU A 81 6.91 10.29 -2.54
CA LEU A 81 7.36 9.82 -3.84
C LEU A 81 6.75 10.63 -5.00
N ALA A 82 5.51 11.11 -4.84
CA ALA A 82 4.87 11.97 -5.83
C ALA A 82 5.53 13.37 -5.86
N ALA A 83 5.81 13.95 -4.69
CA ALA A 83 6.52 15.22 -4.57
C ALA A 83 7.93 15.17 -5.16
N GLU A 84 8.62 14.03 -5.01
CA GLU A 84 9.95 13.80 -5.58
C GLU A 84 9.93 13.39 -7.06
N SER A 85 8.76 13.37 -7.73
CA SER A 85 8.61 12.90 -9.12
C SER A 85 9.16 11.49 -9.37
N LYS A 86 9.16 10.63 -8.35
CA LYS A 86 9.65 9.24 -8.41
C LYS A 86 8.56 8.24 -8.80
N PHE A 87 7.34 8.71 -8.99
CA PHE A 87 6.23 7.91 -9.48
C PHE A 87 6.20 7.89 -11.02
N GLY A 88 6.50 6.73 -11.61
CA GLY A 88 6.18 6.51 -13.02
C GLY A 88 4.66 6.60 -13.27
N SER A 89 4.26 6.96 -14.50
CA SER A 89 2.85 7.20 -14.87
C SER A 89 1.91 6.04 -14.51
N GLN A 90 2.35 4.80 -14.74
CA GLN A 90 1.58 3.61 -14.38
C GLN A 90 1.40 3.45 -12.87
N ALA A 91 2.45 3.76 -12.10
CA ALA A 91 2.40 3.67 -10.64
C ALA A 91 1.47 4.75 -10.05
N VAL A 92 1.41 5.95 -10.64
CA VAL A 92 0.42 6.99 -10.29
C VAL A 92 -0.98 6.46 -10.53
N ALA A 93 -1.26 6.00 -11.76
CA ALA A 93 -2.59 5.52 -12.14
C ALA A 93 -3.09 4.40 -11.21
N ASN A 94 -2.23 3.43 -10.91
CA ASN A 94 -2.55 2.33 -9.97
C ASN A 94 -2.85 2.83 -8.56
N THR A 95 -2.04 3.78 -8.07
CA THR A 95 -2.20 4.35 -6.72
C THR A 95 -3.51 5.13 -6.61
N THR A 96 -3.74 6.06 -7.54
CA THR A 96 -4.96 6.88 -7.57
C THR A 96 -6.21 6.02 -7.76
N HIS A 97 -6.16 5.00 -8.62
CA HIS A 97 -7.27 4.06 -8.80
C HIS A 97 -7.56 3.25 -7.53
N GLY A 98 -6.52 2.81 -6.83
CA GLY A 98 -6.65 2.15 -5.53
C GLY A 98 -7.35 3.03 -4.50
N ILE A 99 -6.88 4.27 -4.35
CA ILE A 99 -7.46 5.29 -3.46
C ILE A 99 -8.92 5.58 -3.82
N ALA A 100 -9.23 5.74 -5.11
CA ALA A 100 -10.59 6.00 -5.58
C ALA A 100 -11.55 4.86 -5.17
N LYS A 101 -11.12 3.61 -5.27
CA LYS A 101 -11.93 2.45 -4.81
C LYS A 101 -12.09 2.42 -3.30
N LEU A 102 -11.06 2.78 -2.54
CA LEU A 102 -11.16 2.89 -1.08
C LEU A 102 -12.17 3.98 -0.68
N HIS A 103 -12.16 5.11 -1.39
CA HIS A 103 -13.12 6.20 -1.20
C HIS A 103 -14.55 5.78 -1.59
N GLU A 104 -14.72 5.15 -2.76
CA GLU A 104 -16.02 4.62 -3.23
C GLU A 104 -16.63 3.63 -2.23
N ALA A 105 -15.79 2.81 -1.58
CA ALA A 105 -16.21 1.88 -0.55
C ALA A 105 -16.46 2.51 0.84
N GLY A 106 -16.34 3.84 0.98
CA GLY A 106 -16.51 4.55 2.25
C GLY A 106 -15.44 4.23 3.30
N LEU A 107 -14.27 3.75 2.87
CA LEU A 107 -13.18 3.33 3.76
C LEU A 107 -12.21 4.46 4.09
N LEU A 108 -12.18 5.47 3.22
CA LEU A 108 -11.56 6.75 3.50
C LEU A 108 -12.67 7.65 4.01
N ASP A 109 -12.55 8.13 5.25
CA ASP A 109 -13.37 9.26 5.67
C ASP A 109 -13.14 10.36 4.62
N ALA A 110 -14.22 11.00 4.15
CA ALA A 110 -14.08 12.32 3.57
C ALA A 110 -13.36 13.12 4.65
N ALA A 111 -12.14 13.59 4.37
CA ALA A 111 -11.50 14.53 5.26
C ALA A 111 -12.52 15.67 5.43
N ASP A 112 -13.15 15.76 6.60
CA ASP A 112 -13.97 16.90 6.95
C ASP A 112 -13.04 18.10 6.73
N GLY A 113 -13.41 18.91 5.74
CA GLY A 113 -12.62 20.01 5.24
C GLY A 113 -12.52 21.14 6.25
N ASN A 114 -11.82 20.90 7.36
CA ASN A 114 -11.26 21.96 8.18
C ASN A 114 -9.87 22.28 7.65
N VAL A 115 -9.88 23.08 6.59
CA VAL A 115 -8.79 23.97 6.20
C VAL A 115 -8.60 25.02 7.28
#